data_AF-A0A7I7NF68-F1
#
_entry.id   AF-A0A7I7NF68-F1
#
_cell.length_a   1.000
_cell.length_b   1.000
_cell.length_c   1.000
_cell.angle_alpha   90.00
_cell.angle_beta   90.00
_cell.angle_gamma   90.00
#
_symmetry.space_group_name_H-M   'P 1'
#
loop_
_entity.id
_entity.type
_entity.pdbx_description
1 polymer ?
#
loop_
_entity_poly.entity_id
_entity_poly.type
_entity_poly.pdbx_seq_one_letter_code
_entity_poly.pdbx_strand_id
1 'polypeptide(L)'
;MVGKHDVDGMSRISGYLTPEARATVEAVLARLAAPGMCNPTDETPVIDGAPSEQAVRHDTRSTAQRNHDGLNAALRALLASGKLGQHNGLPASIIVTTTLNDLEAAAGKGRTGAGGMLPISDVIRLARHAHHYLAIFDQGKALALYHTTRLASPGQRIVLYAKDRGCTAPGCDVSGYYCEVHHCTPYAHCHTTDVNDLTFACGGHHPLAEQGWTTRKRKDGTTEWIPPPHLDHGQPRTNSYHHPEKLLVDEDEDDP
;
A
#
# COMPACT_ATOMS: atom_id res chain seq x y z
N MET A 1 12.32 10.85 -4.09
CA MET A 1 11.77 11.67 -5.20
C MET A 1 10.39 12.20 -4.85
N VAL A 2 9.48 11.36 -4.36
CA VAL A 2 8.16 11.80 -3.84
C VAL A 2 8.30 12.09 -2.34
N GLY A 3 7.81 13.27 -1.91
CA GLY A 3 7.79 13.68 -0.51
C GLY A 3 6.61 13.10 0.27
N LYS A 4 6.57 13.37 1.58
CA LYS A 4 5.43 13.03 2.44
C LYS A 4 4.15 13.73 1.96
N HIS A 5 3.00 13.17 2.32
CA HIS A 5 1.71 13.80 2.08
C HIS A 5 1.63 15.11 2.89
N ASP A 6 1.14 16.15 2.24
CA ASP A 6 0.75 17.41 2.88
C ASP A 6 -0.68 17.30 3.43
N VAL A 7 -1.16 18.35 4.09
CA VAL A 7 -2.49 18.39 4.76
C VAL A 7 -3.66 18.16 3.80
N ASP A 8 -3.48 18.52 2.53
CA ASP A 8 -4.45 18.33 1.43
C ASP A 8 -4.35 16.95 0.77
N GLY A 9 -3.41 16.10 1.21
CA GLY A 9 -3.14 14.79 0.64
C GLY A 9 -2.21 14.80 -0.58
N MET A 10 -1.75 15.97 -1.03
CA MET A 10 -0.81 16.11 -2.14
C MET A 10 0.62 15.83 -1.66
N SER A 11 1.47 15.34 -2.57
CA SER A 11 2.90 15.16 -2.29
C SER A 11 3.73 15.99 -3.25
N ARG A 12 4.73 16.69 -2.72
CA ARG A 12 5.74 17.35 -3.55
C ARG A 12 6.62 16.31 -4.23
N ILE A 13 6.87 16.48 -5.53
CA ILE A 13 7.86 15.70 -6.28
C ILE A 13 9.06 16.62 -6.57
N SER A 14 10.28 16.16 -6.28
CA SER A 14 11.50 16.93 -6.53
C SER A 14 12.70 16.04 -6.87
N GLY A 15 13.61 16.57 -7.69
CA GLY A 15 14.87 15.92 -8.10
C GLY A 15 15.34 16.44 -9.46
N TYR A 16 16.53 16.00 -9.89
CA TYR A 16 17.02 16.22 -11.24
C TYR A 16 16.75 14.98 -12.10
N LEU A 17 16.27 15.18 -13.33
CA LEU A 17 16.17 14.12 -14.33
C LEU A 17 17.47 14.07 -15.13
N THR A 18 17.92 12.86 -15.47
CA THR A 18 18.93 12.68 -16.51
C THR A 18 18.38 13.19 -17.86
N PRO A 19 19.24 13.54 -18.84
CA PRO A 19 18.77 13.95 -20.16
C PRO A 19 17.85 12.90 -20.82
N GLU A 20 18.17 11.62 -20.67
CA GLU A 20 17.34 10.50 -21.17
C GLU A 20 15.96 10.49 -20.50
N ALA A 21 15.91 10.50 -19.16
CA ALA A 21 14.64 10.51 -18.43
C ALA A 21 13.79 11.75 -18.75
N ARG A 22 14.43 12.91 -18.93
CA ARG A 22 13.76 14.14 -19.35
C ARG A 22 13.10 13.97 -20.73
N ALA A 23 13.85 13.46 -21.72
CA ALA A 23 13.31 13.25 -23.07
C ALA A 23 12.12 12.29 -23.07
N THR A 24 12.19 11.21 -22.27
CA THR A 24 11.06 10.27 -22.11
C THR A 24 9.83 10.94 -21.51
N VAL A 25 9.99 11.70 -20.42
CA VAL A 25 8.87 12.41 -19.78
C VAL A 25 8.26 13.45 -20.72
N GLU A 26 9.08 14.24 -21.43
CA GLU A 26 8.62 15.24 -22.38
C GLU A 26 7.80 14.59 -23.51
N ALA A 27 8.23 13.46 -24.05
CA ALA A 27 7.49 12.74 -25.10
C ALA A 27 6.12 12.23 -24.61
N VAL A 28 6.07 11.66 -23.41
CA VAL A 28 4.81 11.18 -22.80
C VAL A 28 3.86 12.34 -22.54
N LEU A 29 4.35 13.43 -21.94
CA LEU A 29 3.53 14.60 -21.61
C LEU A 29 3.08 15.37 -22.85
N ALA A 30 3.90 15.48 -23.88
CA ALA A 30 3.49 16.10 -25.15
C ALA A 30 2.23 15.44 -25.73
N ARG A 31 2.05 14.14 -25.47
CA ARG A 31 0.87 13.40 -25.88
C ARG A 31 -0.29 13.47 -24.89
N LEU A 32 -0.05 13.13 -23.62
CA LEU A 32 -1.10 12.93 -22.62
C LEU A 32 -1.50 14.21 -21.87
N ALA A 33 -0.69 15.26 -21.95
CA ALA A 33 -0.98 16.58 -21.38
C ALA A 33 -1.37 17.62 -22.44
N ALA A 34 -1.60 17.20 -23.69
CA ALA A 34 -2.17 18.06 -24.72
C ALA A 34 -3.57 18.55 -24.30
N PRO A 35 -4.03 19.73 -24.78
CA PRO A 35 -5.38 20.22 -24.46
C PRO A 35 -6.46 19.18 -24.78
N GLY A 36 -7.42 18.99 -23.87
CA GLY A 36 -8.50 18.00 -23.98
C GLY A 36 -8.11 16.56 -23.67
N MET A 37 -6.83 16.25 -23.43
CA MET A 37 -6.39 14.90 -23.05
C MET A 37 -6.45 14.70 -21.53
N CYS A 38 -6.84 13.49 -21.11
CA CYS A 38 -6.78 13.05 -19.71
C CYS A 38 -7.48 14.00 -18.73
N ASN A 39 -8.55 14.68 -19.14
CA ASN A 39 -9.25 15.63 -18.28
C ASN A 39 -10.09 14.90 -17.23
N PRO A 40 -9.76 14.99 -15.93
CA PRO A 40 -10.47 14.27 -14.88
C PRO A 40 -11.91 14.76 -14.65
N THR A 41 -12.28 15.94 -15.18
CA THR A 41 -13.65 16.46 -15.08
C THR A 41 -14.58 15.87 -16.14
N ASP A 42 -14.03 15.22 -17.16
CA ASP A 42 -14.83 14.57 -18.20
C ASP A 42 -15.34 13.22 -17.69
N GLU A 43 -16.58 12.88 -18.06
CA GLU A 43 -17.17 11.58 -17.70
C GLU A 43 -16.33 10.42 -18.27
N THR A 44 -15.83 10.59 -19.49
CA THR A 44 -14.92 9.65 -20.15
C THR A 44 -13.68 10.40 -20.66
N PRO A 45 -12.62 10.53 -19.83
CA PRO A 45 -11.41 11.23 -20.22
C PRO A 45 -10.76 10.60 -21.45
N VAL A 46 -10.36 11.41 -22.43
CA VAL A 46 -9.67 10.94 -23.63
C VAL A 46 -8.23 10.56 -23.27
N ILE A 47 -7.92 9.27 -23.30
CA ILE A 47 -6.57 8.73 -23.03
C ILE A 47 -5.90 8.18 -24.30
N ASP A 48 -6.71 7.72 -25.26
CA ASP A 48 -6.28 7.19 -26.55
C ASP A 48 -6.87 8.03 -27.68
N GLY A 49 -6.16 8.13 -28.81
CA GLY A 49 -6.60 8.92 -29.97
C GLY A 49 -6.58 10.44 -29.74
N ALA A 50 -7.08 11.20 -30.72
CA ALA A 50 -7.11 12.66 -30.64
C ALA A 50 -8.36 13.15 -29.89
N PRO A 51 -8.24 14.17 -29.03
CA PRO A 51 -9.41 14.78 -28.39
C PRO A 51 -10.24 15.54 -29.44
N SER A 52 -11.55 15.67 -29.20
CA SER A 52 -12.42 16.46 -30.08
C SER A 52 -12.10 17.96 -29.95
N GLU A 53 -12.46 18.77 -30.96
CA GLU A 53 -12.28 20.23 -30.86
C GLU A 53 -13.01 20.82 -29.65
N GLN A 54 -14.17 20.27 -29.29
CA GLN A 54 -14.93 20.71 -28.13
C GLN A 54 -14.16 20.41 -26.83
N ALA A 55 -13.55 19.22 -26.72
CA ALA A 55 -12.73 18.86 -25.58
C ALA A 55 -11.46 19.72 -25.48
N VAL A 56 -10.89 20.13 -26.61
CA VAL A 56 -9.77 21.08 -26.63
C VAL A 56 -10.21 22.46 -26.13
N ARG A 57 -11.36 22.96 -26.62
CA ARG A 57 -11.84 24.32 -26.31
C ARG A 57 -12.33 24.48 -24.87
N HIS A 58 -12.88 23.43 -24.26
CA HIS A 58 -13.39 23.50 -22.89
C HIS A 58 -12.31 23.26 -21.82
N ASP A 59 -11.07 22.95 -22.22
CA ASP A 59 -10.02 22.55 -21.29
C ASP A 59 -9.41 23.79 -20.64
N THR A 60 -9.92 24.14 -19.46
CA THR A 60 -9.48 25.31 -18.70
C THR A 60 -8.28 25.02 -17.80
N ARG A 61 -7.70 23.80 -17.84
CA ARG A 61 -6.58 23.43 -16.98
C ARG A 61 -5.29 24.12 -17.41
N SER A 62 -4.54 24.59 -16.43
CA SER A 62 -3.17 25.04 -16.63
C SER A 62 -2.28 23.93 -17.19
N THR A 63 -1.15 24.29 -17.81
CA THR A 63 -0.15 23.31 -18.28
C THR A 63 0.34 22.40 -17.15
N ALA A 64 0.50 22.93 -15.94
CA ALA A 64 0.92 22.13 -14.79
C ALA A 64 -0.14 21.07 -14.40
N GLN A 65 -1.42 21.44 -14.39
CA GLN A 65 -2.52 20.49 -14.12
C GLN A 65 -2.62 19.44 -15.24
N ARG A 66 -2.51 19.83 -16.51
CA ARG A 66 -2.50 18.87 -17.62
C ARG A 66 -1.31 17.92 -17.55
N ASN A 67 -0.13 18.42 -17.18
CA ASN A 67 1.05 17.57 -16.98
C ASN A 67 0.86 16.58 -15.82
N HIS A 68 0.24 17.02 -14.72
CA HIS A 68 -0.13 16.14 -13.62
C HIS A 68 -1.05 15.01 -14.08
N ASP A 69 -2.15 15.35 -14.77
CA ASP A 69 -3.15 14.37 -15.19
C ASP A 69 -2.60 13.42 -16.26
N GLY A 70 -1.80 13.94 -17.20
CA GLY A 70 -1.13 13.15 -18.22
C GLY A 70 -0.09 12.18 -17.63
N LEU A 71 0.69 12.61 -16.63
CA LEU A 71 1.61 11.72 -15.91
C LEU A 71 0.86 10.62 -15.16
N ASN A 72 -0.23 10.98 -14.47
CA ASN A 72 -1.08 10.01 -13.77
C ASN A 72 -1.67 8.97 -14.73
N ALA A 73 -2.19 9.41 -15.88
CA ALA A 73 -2.70 8.52 -16.92
C ALA A 73 -1.61 7.56 -17.44
N ALA A 74 -0.40 8.05 -17.70
CA ALA A 74 0.73 7.24 -18.13
C ALA A 74 1.10 6.14 -17.12
N LEU A 75 1.20 6.51 -15.84
CA LEU A 75 1.53 5.57 -14.77
C LEU A 75 0.43 4.51 -14.57
N ARG A 76 -0.84 4.91 -14.66
CA ARG A 76 -1.97 3.98 -14.62
C ARG A 76 -1.98 3.03 -15.81
N ALA A 77 -1.70 3.52 -17.02
CA ALA A 77 -1.58 2.68 -18.21
C ALA A 77 -0.43 1.68 -18.07
N LEU A 78 0.71 2.08 -17.51
CA LEU A 78 1.84 1.19 -17.26
C LEU A 78 1.49 0.09 -16.25
N LEU A 79 0.83 0.42 -15.14
CA LEU A 79 0.33 -0.56 -14.18
C LEU A 79 -0.67 -1.53 -14.83
N ALA A 80 -1.66 -0.99 -15.56
CA ALA A 80 -2.69 -1.79 -16.23
C ALA A 80 -2.14 -2.67 -17.37
N SER A 81 -0.97 -2.33 -17.93
CA SER A 81 -0.36 -3.12 -19.01
C SER A 81 0.08 -4.52 -18.58
N GLY A 82 0.23 -4.77 -17.27
CA GLY A 82 0.77 -6.02 -16.73
C GLY A 82 2.27 -6.25 -17.00
N LYS A 83 2.94 -5.33 -17.70
CA LYS A 83 4.34 -5.50 -18.14
C LYS A 83 5.38 -5.22 -17.05
N LEU A 84 4.98 -4.62 -15.93
CA LEU A 84 5.87 -4.40 -14.78
C LEU A 84 6.22 -5.68 -14.01
N GLY A 85 5.58 -6.81 -14.35
CA GLY A 85 5.83 -8.08 -13.68
C GLY A 85 5.31 -8.10 -12.24
N GLN A 86 6.03 -8.83 -11.39
CA GLN A 86 5.66 -9.02 -9.99
C GLN A 86 6.62 -8.31 -9.04
N HIS A 87 6.06 -7.80 -7.95
CA HIS A 87 6.77 -7.28 -6.80
C HIS A 87 6.35 -8.07 -5.56
N ASN A 88 7.31 -8.79 -4.98
CA ASN A 88 7.12 -9.63 -3.80
C ASN A 88 5.91 -10.59 -3.88
N GLY A 89 5.74 -11.24 -5.04
CA GLY A 89 4.70 -12.26 -5.28
C GLY A 89 3.32 -11.73 -5.67
N LEU A 90 3.16 -10.41 -5.83
CA LEU A 90 1.96 -9.80 -6.42
C LEU A 90 2.33 -9.07 -7.71
N PRO A 91 1.45 -9.01 -8.73
CA PRO A 91 1.63 -8.06 -9.84
C PRO A 91 1.84 -6.64 -9.29
N ALA A 92 2.63 -5.81 -9.95
CA ALA A 92 2.78 -4.40 -9.57
C ALA A 92 1.39 -3.72 -9.54
N SER A 93 0.88 -3.47 -8.33
CA SER A 93 -0.52 -3.09 -8.08
C SER A 93 -0.62 -2.02 -7.01
N ILE A 94 -1.67 -1.21 -7.09
CA ILE A 94 -2.07 -0.33 -5.98
C ILE A 94 -2.95 -1.16 -5.04
N ILE A 95 -2.46 -1.41 -3.83
CA ILE A 95 -3.23 -2.09 -2.78
C ILE A 95 -3.74 -1.02 -1.84
N VAL A 96 -5.06 -0.96 -1.64
CA VAL A 96 -5.70 0.00 -0.75
C VAL A 96 -6.50 -0.76 0.29
N THR A 97 -6.37 -0.36 1.55
CA THR A 97 -7.20 -0.84 2.67
C THR A 97 -8.02 0.33 3.21
N THR A 98 -9.29 0.10 3.52
CA THR A 98 -10.18 1.06 4.20
C THR A 98 -11.17 0.30 5.09
N THR A 99 -11.98 1.01 5.87
CA THR A 99 -13.02 0.41 6.71
C THR A 99 -14.33 0.30 5.93
N LEU A 100 -15.21 -0.60 6.37
CA LEU A 100 -16.57 -0.67 5.82
C LEU A 100 -17.32 0.65 6.05
N ASN A 101 -17.21 1.21 7.26
CA ASN A 101 -17.84 2.48 7.63
C ASN A 101 -17.45 3.64 6.69
N ASP A 102 -16.15 3.80 6.39
CA ASP A 102 -15.66 4.84 5.48
C ASP A 102 -16.21 4.64 4.05
N LEU A 103 -16.28 3.38 3.61
CA LEU A 103 -16.78 3.03 2.28
C LEU A 103 -18.29 3.27 2.17
N GLU A 104 -19.08 2.88 3.18
CA GLU A 104 -20.54 3.08 3.23
C GLU A 104 -20.91 4.56 3.36
N ALA A 105 -20.15 5.34 4.15
CA ALA A 105 -20.32 6.78 4.27
C ALA A 105 -19.85 7.55 3.01
N ALA A 106 -19.16 6.89 2.08
CA ALA A 106 -18.44 7.51 0.97
C ALA A 106 -17.51 8.67 1.43
N ALA A 107 -16.99 8.56 2.66
CA ALA A 107 -16.26 9.61 3.35
C ALA A 107 -15.18 8.99 4.25
N GLY A 108 -14.07 9.69 4.46
CA GLY A 108 -12.91 9.15 5.18
C GLY A 108 -11.73 8.92 4.25
N LYS A 109 -10.87 7.95 4.57
CA LYS A 109 -9.62 7.72 3.81
C LYS A 109 -9.27 6.23 3.67
N GLY A 110 -8.75 5.85 2.51
CA GLY A 110 -8.05 4.59 2.30
C GLY A 110 -6.54 4.74 2.48
N ARG A 111 -5.87 3.69 2.96
CA ARG A 111 -4.42 3.61 3.07
C ARG A 111 -3.85 2.70 1.99
N THR A 112 -2.87 3.19 1.25
CA THR A 112 -2.14 2.40 0.23
C THR A 112 -1.11 1.48 0.90
N GLY A 113 -0.70 0.40 0.24
CA GLY A 113 0.37 -0.49 0.72
C GLY A 113 1.75 0.18 0.85
N ALA A 114 1.93 1.35 0.23
CA ALA A 114 3.09 2.23 0.44
C ALA A 114 2.97 3.10 1.70
N GLY A 115 1.80 3.17 2.33
CA GLY A 115 1.49 4.00 3.49
C GLY A 115 0.85 5.36 3.19
N GLY A 116 0.70 5.73 1.92
CA GLY A 116 0.01 6.97 1.52
C GLY A 116 -1.51 6.90 1.74
N MET A 117 -2.14 8.03 2.05
CA MET A 117 -3.59 8.14 2.27
C MET A 117 -4.32 8.69 1.03
N LEU A 118 -5.47 8.10 0.70
CA LEU A 118 -6.35 8.51 -0.40
C LEU A 118 -7.74 8.87 0.14
N PRO A 119 -8.40 9.93 -0.34
CA PRO A 119 -9.81 10.15 -0.02
C PRO A 119 -10.68 9.03 -0.60
N ILE A 120 -11.79 8.70 0.06
CA ILE A 120 -12.67 7.58 -0.39
C ILE A 120 -13.21 7.77 -1.81
N SER A 121 -13.40 9.01 -2.26
CA SER A 121 -13.74 9.31 -3.66
C SER A 121 -12.72 8.74 -4.65
N ASP A 122 -11.42 8.83 -4.33
CA ASP A 122 -10.35 8.25 -5.14
C ASP A 122 -10.29 6.74 -5.00
N VAL A 123 -10.54 6.19 -3.81
CA VAL A 123 -10.64 4.74 -3.60
C VAL A 123 -11.74 4.15 -4.47
N ILE A 124 -12.95 4.74 -4.45
CA ILE A 124 -14.10 4.32 -5.28
C ILE A 124 -13.76 4.45 -6.78
N ARG A 125 -13.06 5.52 -7.18
CA ARG A 125 -12.63 5.72 -8.57
C ARG A 125 -11.62 4.66 -9.02
N LEU A 126 -10.70 4.27 -8.15
CA LEU A 126 -9.74 3.19 -8.42
C LEU A 126 -10.42 1.82 -8.46
N ALA A 127 -11.42 1.60 -7.58
CA ALA A 127 -12.15 0.35 -7.43
C ALA A 127 -12.84 -0.13 -8.74
N ARG A 128 -13.24 0.79 -9.63
CA ARG A 128 -13.89 0.44 -10.92
C ARG A 128 -13.11 -0.55 -11.78
N HIS A 129 -11.78 -0.58 -11.66
CA HIS A 129 -10.91 -1.46 -12.42
C HIS A 129 -10.05 -2.36 -11.52
N ALA A 130 -10.44 -2.52 -10.25
CA ALA A 130 -9.69 -3.26 -9.26
C ALA A 130 -10.26 -4.67 -9.03
N HIS A 131 -9.41 -5.55 -8.52
CA HIS A 131 -9.86 -6.79 -7.90
C HIS A 131 -10.25 -6.50 -6.45
N HIS A 132 -11.51 -6.72 -6.10
CA HIS A 132 -12.02 -6.53 -4.75
C HIS A 132 -11.76 -7.77 -3.89
N TYR A 133 -11.22 -7.55 -2.70
CA TYR A 133 -11.02 -8.59 -1.68
C TYR A 133 -11.67 -8.14 -0.38
N LEU A 134 -12.56 -8.97 0.17
CA LEU A 134 -13.08 -8.80 1.51
C LEU A 134 -12.21 -9.60 2.47
N ALA A 135 -11.60 -8.93 3.45
CA ALA A 135 -10.88 -9.56 4.55
C ALA A 135 -11.63 -9.29 5.86
N ILE A 136 -12.06 -10.36 6.54
CA ILE A 136 -12.81 -10.28 7.80
C ILE A 136 -11.89 -10.69 8.94
N PHE A 137 -11.84 -9.86 9.97
CA PHE A 137 -11.04 -10.06 11.17
C PHE A 137 -11.93 -10.14 12.40
N ASP A 138 -11.54 -10.98 13.34
CA ASP A 138 -12.09 -11.05 14.70
C ASP A 138 -10.93 -10.85 15.68
N GLN A 139 -10.98 -9.79 16.49
CA GLN A 139 -9.92 -9.44 17.45
C GLN A 139 -8.49 -9.49 16.85
N GLY A 140 -8.32 -8.97 15.62
CA GLY A 140 -7.04 -8.94 14.90
C GLY A 140 -6.62 -10.27 14.26
N LYS A 141 -7.41 -11.32 14.38
CA LYS A 141 -7.24 -12.60 13.70
C LYS A 141 -8.04 -12.64 12.40
N ALA A 142 -7.39 -12.98 11.28
CA ALA A 142 -8.11 -13.21 10.03
C ALA A 142 -8.90 -14.53 10.14
N LEU A 143 -10.20 -14.49 9.81
CA LEU A 143 -11.10 -15.61 10.11
C LEU A 143 -10.82 -16.88 9.29
N ALA A 144 -10.25 -16.79 8.08
CA ALA A 144 -9.62 -17.94 7.41
C ALA A 144 -8.79 -17.52 6.19
N LEU A 145 -7.55 -18.02 6.09
CA LEU A 145 -6.82 -18.27 4.84
C LEU A 145 -5.58 -19.16 5.09
N TYR A 146 -5.69 -20.44 4.75
CA TYR A 146 -4.66 -21.45 4.99
C TYR A 146 -4.07 -21.98 3.68
N HIS A 147 -2.75 -22.25 3.66
CA HIS A 147 -2.08 -22.82 2.49
C HIS A 147 -0.92 -23.77 2.87
N THR A 148 -0.66 -24.77 2.04
CA THR A 148 0.32 -25.86 2.29
C THR A 148 1.69 -25.64 1.68
N THR A 149 1.90 -24.54 0.94
CA THR A 149 3.23 -24.19 0.40
C THR A 149 3.94 -23.17 1.29
N ARG A 150 5.27 -23.19 1.24
CA ARG A 150 6.13 -22.24 1.99
C ARG A 150 5.88 -20.78 1.63
N LEU A 151 5.60 -20.46 0.36
CA LEU A 151 5.41 -19.08 -0.07
C LEU A 151 3.99 -18.62 0.21
N ALA A 152 3.85 -17.43 0.80
CA ALA A 152 2.56 -16.80 1.02
C ALA A 152 1.82 -16.58 -0.29
N SER A 153 0.54 -16.94 -0.32
CA SER A 153 -0.31 -16.71 -1.48
C SER A 153 -0.62 -15.21 -1.64
N PRO A 154 -1.03 -14.77 -2.84
CA PRO A 154 -1.51 -13.41 -3.08
C PRO A 154 -2.54 -12.93 -2.05
N GLY A 155 -3.50 -13.79 -1.70
CA GLY A 155 -4.53 -13.48 -0.71
C GLY A 155 -3.95 -13.25 0.69
N GLN A 156 -2.98 -14.07 1.11
CA GLN A 156 -2.33 -13.93 2.42
C GLN A 156 -1.57 -12.62 2.51
N ARG A 157 -0.92 -12.24 1.42
CA ARG A 157 -0.22 -10.97 1.34
C ARG A 157 -1.17 -9.78 1.40
N ILE A 158 -2.32 -9.85 0.74
CA ILE A 158 -3.39 -8.83 0.83
C ILE A 158 -3.88 -8.70 2.28
N VAL A 159 -4.10 -9.81 2.98
CA VAL A 159 -4.48 -9.79 4.40
C VAL A 159 -3.40 -9.10 5.24
N LEU A 160 -2.11 -9.34 4.98
CA LEU A 160 -1.03 -8.65 5.69
C LEU A 160 -0.95 -7.15 5.38
N TYR A 161 -1.29 -6.70 4.16
CA TYR A 161 -1.44 -5.27 3.88
C TYR A 161 -2.54 -4.62 4.70
N ALA A 162 -3.64 -5.33 4.93
CA ALA A 162 -4.72 -4.84 5.78
C ALA A 162 -4.35 -4.88 7.27
N LYS A 163 -3.71 -5.97 7.70
CA LYS A 163 -3.42 -6.27 9.12
C LYS A 163 -2.18 -5.58 9.65
N ASP A 164 -1.04 -5.71 8.97
CA ASP A 164 0.26 -5.24 9.44
C ASP A 164 0.63 -3.87 8.86
N ARG A 165 0.15 -3.56 7.64
CA ARG A 165 0.37 -2.31 6.86
C ARG A 165 1.84 -1.95 6.54
N GLY A 166 2.81 -2.54 7.23
CA GLY A 166 4.25 -2.36 7.06
C GLY A 166 5.04 -3.29 7.97
N CYS A 167 6.34 -3.03 8.12
CA CYS A 167 7.24 -3.85 8.91
C CYS A 167 6.80 -3.87 10.38
N THR A 168 6.64 -5.06 10.97
CA THR A 168 6.17 -5.17 12.36
C THR A 168 7.27 -5.04 13.40
N ALA A 169 8.53 -4.92 12.98
CA ALA A 169 9.64 -4.67 13.90
C ALA A 169 9.46 -3.32 14.62
N PRO A 170 9.68 -3.25 15.95
CA PRO A 170 9.44 -2.06 16.76
C PRO A 170 10.06 -0.79 16.17
N GLY A 171 9.24 0.26 16.00
CA GLY A 171 9.68 1.57 15.52
C GLY A 171 10.04 1.64 14.02
N CYS A 172 9.94 0.55 13.27
CA CYS A 172 10.21 0.57 11.83
C CYS A 172 9.07 1.27 11.07
N ASP A 173 9.41 2.16 10.14
CA ASP A 173 8.45 2.89 9.31
C ASP A 173 8.34 2.35 7.87
N VAL A 174 9.08 1.29 7.55
CA VAL A 174 9.12 0.69 6.21
C VAL A 174 7.74 0.12 5.85
N SER A 175 7.17 0.62 4.76
CA SER A 175 5.83 0.22 4.31
C SER A 175 5.77 -1.21 3.75
N GLY A 176 4.57 -1.77 3.68
CA GLY A 176 4.36 -3.17 3.28
C GLY A 176 4.87 -3.51 1.88
N TYR A 177 4.94 -2.51 0.97
CA TYR A 177 5.54 -2.72 -0.36
C TYR A 177 6.98 -3.21 -0.24
N TYR A 178 7.77 -2.65 0.67
CA TYR A 178 9.18 -3.00 0.87
C TYR A 178 9.38 -4.08 1.96
N CYS A 179 8.32 -4.82 2.28
CA CYS A 179 8.36 -5.92 3.23
C CYS A 179 8.28 -7.27 2.51
N GLU A 180 8.86 -8.28 3.12
CA GLU A 180 8.68 -9.69 2.80
C GLU A 180 7.72 -10.32 3.81
N VAL A 181 7.18 -11.50 3.48
CA VAL A 181 6.35 -12.25 4.42
C VAL A 181 7.25 -13.16 5.25
N HIS A 182 7.24 -12.95 6.55
CA HIS A 182 7.99 -13.70 7.56
C HIS A 182 7.06 -14.65 8.31
N HIS A 183 7.47 -15.90 8.49
CA HIS A 183 6.77 -16.86 9.35
C HIS A 183 7.20 -16.65 10.81
N CYS A 184 6.25 -16.37 11.70
CA CYS A 184 6.55 -16.23 13.13
C CYS A 184 7.02 -17.56 13.73
N THR A 185 6.34 -18.67 13.43
CA THR A 185 6.89 -20.00 13.63
C THR A 185 7.62 -20.44 12.37
N PRO A 186 8.93 -20.76 12.41
CA PRO A 186 9.66 -21.14 11.21
C PRO A 186 8.96 -22.24 10.42
N TYR A 187 8.87 -22.10 9.10
CA TYR A 187 8.15 -23.05 8.24
C TYR A 187 8.64 -24.50 8.41
N ALA A 188 9.93 -24.69 8.70
CA ALA A 188 10.52 -26.00 8.98
C ALA A 188 9.93 -26.70 10.23
N HIS A 189 9.21 -25.96 11.08
CA HIS A 189 8.54 -26.48 12.28
C HIS A 189 7.02 -26.55 12.11
N CYS A 190 6.38 -25.54 11.52
CA CYS A 190 4.91 -25.52 11.40
C CYS A 190 4.39 -26.21 10.13
N HIS A 191 5.19 -26.28 9.06
CA HIS A 191 4.82 -26.83 7.75
C HIS A 191 3.53 -26.26 7.14
N THR A 192 3.09 -25.09 7.63
CA THR A 192 1.90 -24.40 7.18
C THR A 192 2.22 -22.94 6.97
N THR A 193 1.58 -22.33 5.98
CA THR A 193 1.58 -20.88 5.82
C THR A 193 0.19 -20.41 6.26
N ASP A 194 -0.03 -20.28 7.56
CA ASP A 194 -1.25 -19.72 8.15
C ASP A 194 -1.08 -18.21 8.27
N VAL A 195 -1.95 -17.43 7.62
CA VAL A 195 -1.91 -15.97 7.65
C VAL A 195 -1.88 -15.37 9.05
N ASN A 196 -2.42 -16.07 10.05
CA ASN A 196 -2.39 -15.63 11.44
C ASN A 196 -1.05 -15.83 12.13
N ASP A 197 -0.16 -16.66 11.57
CA ASP A 197 1.22 -16.89 12.00
C ASP A 197 2.25 -16.25 11.04
N LEU A 198 1.79 -15.38 10.13
CA LEU A 198 2.64 -14.60 9.22
C LEU A 198 2.70 -13.13 9.62
N THR A 199 3.79 -12.46 9.26
CA THR A 199 3.93 -11.02 9.44
C THR A 199 4.74 -10.38 8.31
N PHE A 200 4.63 -9.06 8.14
CA PHE A 200 5.56 -8.30 7.31
C PHE A 200 6.86 -7.97 8.05
N ALA A 201 7.99 -8.21 7.37
CA ALA A 201 9.32 -7.80 7.80
C ALA A 201 10.09 -7.19 6.63
N CYS A 202 10.71 -6.02 6.80
CA CYS A 202 11.50 -5.41 5.73
C CYS A 202 12.86 -6.11 5.53
N GLY A 203 13.54 -5.85 4.41
CA GLY A 203 14.84 -6.46 4.12
C GLY A 203 15.93 -6.23 5.18
N GLY A 204 15.80 -5.20 6.02
CA GLY A 204 16.69 -4.98 7.17
C GLY A 204 16.35 -5.82 8.40
N HIS A 205 15.07 -6.11 8.65
CA HIS A 205 14.62 -6.82 9.86
C HIS A 205 14.33 -8.30 9.62
N HIS A 206 13.94 -8.70 8.41
CA HIS A 206 13.68 -10.11 8.08
C HIS A 206 14.88 -11.02 8.39
N PRO A 207 16.14 -10.64 8.07
CA PRO A 207 17.32 -11.44 8.42
C PRO A 207 17.58 -11.54 9.93
N LEU A 208 17.03 -10.64 10.76
CA LEU A 208 17.27 -10.69 12.21
C LEU A 208 16.66 -11.94 12.86
N ALA A 209 15.60 -12.50 12.26
CA ALA A 209 15.02 -13.76 12.71
C ALA A 209 16.01 -14.93 12.64
N GLU A 210 17.03 -14.83 11.79
CA GLU A 210 18.14 -15.80 11.69
C GLU A 210 19.32 -15.43 12.61
N GLN A 211 19.29 -14.25 13.24
CA GLN A 211 20.35 -13.69 14.08
C GLN A 211 19.95 -13.66 15.57
N GLY A 212 19.12 -14.61 16.00
CA GLY A 212 18.74 -14.80 17.39
C GLY A 212 17.55 -13.95 17.85
N TRP A 213 16.95 -13.14 16.97
CA TRP A 213 15.63 -12.58 17.24
C TRP A 213 14.56 -13.63 16.99
N THR A 214 13.51 -13.61 17.80
CA THR A 214 12.33 -14.46 17.58
C THR A 214 11.09 -13.59 17.44
N THR A 215 10.12 -14.06 16.66
CA THR A 215 8.83 -13.37 16.54
C THR A 215 7.70 -14.26 17.03
N ARG A 216 6.66 -13.64 17.59
CA ARG A 216 5.48 -14.34 18.10
C ARG A 216 4.24 -13.49 17.87
N LYS A 217 3.12 -14.16 17.59
CA LYS A 217 1.81 -13.52 17.50
C LYS A 217 1.15 -13.45 18.87
N ARG A 218 0.70 -12.26 19.26
CA ARG A 218 -0.17 -12.03 20.43
C ARG A 218 -1.61 -12.42 20.10
N LYS A 219 -2.44 -12.51 21.16
CA LYS A 219 -3.87 -12.82 21.04
C LYS A 219 -4.64 -11.79 20.20
N ASP A 220 -4.26 -10.51 20.31
CA ASP A 220 -4.78 -9.38 19.53
C ASP A 220 -4.27 -9.34 18.06
N GLY A 221 -3.52 -10.36 17.64
CA GLY A 221 -2.95 -10.50 16.32
C GLY A 221 -1.68 -9.68 16.05
N THR A 222 -1.22 -8.84 16.98
CA THR A 222 0.02 -8.08 16.83
C THR A 222 1.26 -8.98 16.89
N THR A 223 2.32 -8.60 16.18
CA THR A 223 3.60 -9.33 16.19
C THR A 223 4.52 -8.74 17.25
N GLU A 224 4.99 -9.59 18.16
CA GLU A 224 6.12 -9.30 19.03
C GLU A 224 7.43 -9.71 18.37
N TRP A 225 8.43 -8.84 18.51
CA TRP A 225 9.83 -9.13 18.22
C TRP A 225 10.58 -9.22 19.54
N ILE A 226 11.16 -10.38 19.81
CA ILE A 226 11.86 -10.70 21.04
C ILE A 226 13.36 -10.74 20.73
N PRO A 227 14.17 -9.85 21.32
CA PRO A 227 15.62 -9.82 21.14
C PRO A 227 16.29 -11.04 21.80
N PRO A 228 17.50 -11.41 21.35
CA PRO A 228 18.33 -12.32 22.13
C PRO A 228 18.71 -11.69 23.48
N PRO A 229 19.00 -12.48 24.54
CA PRO A 229 19.17 -11.97 25.91
C PRO A 229 20.19 -10.83 26.07
N HIS A 230 21.27 -10.84 25.28
CA HIS A 230 22.31 -9.82 25.34
C HIS A 230 21.91 -8.48 24.70
N LEU A 231 20.80 -8.45 23.96
CA LEU A 231 20.19 -7.25 23.37
C LEU A 231 18.85 -6.90 24.04
N ASP A 232 18.42 -7.62 25.09
CA ASP A 232 17.19 -7.28 25.82
C ASP A 232 17.48 -6.24 26.90
N HIS A 233 17.02 -5.02 26.66
CA HIS A 233 17.19 -3.86 27.54
C HIS A 233 15.85 -3.23 27.92
N GLY A 234 14.74 -3.98 27.78
CA GLY A 234 13.39 -3.47 28.08
C GLY A 234 12.79 -2.58 26.98
N GLN A 235 13.33 -2.64 25.76
CA GLN A 235 12.77 -1.94 24.61
C GLN A 235 11.35 -2.43 24.23
N PRO A 236 10.55 -1.60 23.52
CA PRO A 236 9.27 -2.05 22.97
C PRO A 236 9.44 -3.28 22.09
N ARG A 237 8.47 -4.20 22.17
CA ARG A 237 8.46 -5.45 21.41
C ARG A 237 7.47 -5.46 20.25
N THR A 238 6.58 -4.46 20.17
CA THR A 238 5.58 -4.32 19.10
C THR A 238 5.77 -2.99 18.37
N ASN A 239 5.21 -2.90 17.15
CA ASN A 239 5.23 -1.67 16.36
C ASN A 239 3.84 -1.05 16.23
N SER A 240 3.66 0.16 16.78
CA SER A 240 2.44 0.95 16.65
C SER A 240 2.48 1.97 15.50
N TYR A 241 3.62 2.15 14.82
CA TYR A 241 3.80 3.17 13.78
C TYR A 241 2.78 3.08 12.65
N HIS A 242 2.48 1.86 12.21
CA HIS A 242 1.52 1.64 11.13
C HIS A 242 0.05 1.61 11.60
N HIS A 243 -0.17 1.61 12.92
CA HIS A 243 -1.47 1.56 13.58
C HIS A 243 -1.59 2.64 14.68
N PRO A 244 -1.42 3.93 14.35
CA PRO A 244 -1.50 4.99 15.35
C PRO A 244 -2.87 5.06 16.02
N GLU A 245 -3.93 4.60 15.35
CA GLU A 245 -5.27 4.53 15.92
C GLU A 245 -5.35 3.65 17.18
N LYS A 246 -4.48 2.64 17.31
CA LYS A 246 -4.46 1.75 18.48
C LYS A 246 -3.87 2.40 19.74
N LEU A 247 -3.21 3.56 19.60
CA LEU A 247 -2.70 4.33 20.74
C LEU A 247 -3.76 5.24 21.35
N LEU A 248 -4.90 5.41 20.68
CA LEU A 248 -5.97 6.34 21.04
C LEU A 248 -7.23 5.64 21.53
N VAL A 249 -7.21 4.31 21.64
CA VAL A 249 -8.31 3.54 22.23
C VAL A 249 -8.05 3.50 23.73
N ASP A 250 -8.96 4.07 24.52
CA ASP A 250 -8.92 3.95 25.98
C ASP A 250 -9.03 2.45 26.33
N GLU A 251 -8.11 1.94 27.15
CA GLU A 251 -8.01 0.52 27.55
C GLU A 251 -9.20 0.04 28.42
N ASP A 252 -10.26 0.84 28.57
CA ASP A 252 -11.36 0.64 29.52
C ASP A 252 -12.56 -0.17 28.94
N GLU A 253 -12.52 -0.63 27.69
CA GLU A 253 -13.63 -1.41 27.08
C GLU A 253 -13.41 -2.94 26.98
N ASP A 254 -12.29 -3.47 27.50
CA ASP A 254 -12.04 -4.92 27.55
C ASP A 254 -12.08 -5.46 29.00
N ASP A 255 -13.27 -5.44 29.63
CA ASP A 255 -13.56 -6.31 30.78
C ASP A 255 -15.00 -6.85 30.70
N PRO A 256 -15.19 -8.15 30.37
CA PRO A 256 -16.36 -8.91 30.77
C PRO A 256 -16.14 -9.72 32.06
#